data_AF-A0A1Q6EK13-F1
#
_entry.id   AF-A0A1Q6EK13-F1
#
_cell.length_a   1.000
_cell.length_b   1.000
_cell.length_c   1.000
_cell.angle_alpha   90.00
_cell.angle_beta   90.00
_cell.angle_gamma   90.00
#
_symmetry.space_group_name_H-M   'P 1'
#
loop_
_entity.id
_entity.type
_entity.pdbx_description
1 polymer ?
#
loop_
_entity_poly.entity_id
_entity_poly.type
_entity_poly.pdbx_seq_one_letter_code
_entity_poly.pdbx_strand_id
1 'polypeptide(L)'
;MKTIGLSFLVILAGCVNKSHDTKADENSSELNDTIVSEITDEEISEAAEDSTDSATGDEDEGTSGGYVCVSEDGKIAIESGIYEGGGTAPDYWAYWTIVDDNGKKRKLSFYNTSYHDRVHAIHKNDGSTYYLVNCSAKTSSAFTDEWLEAYRIVGDSIREVNITDGGRKRDEYGFHISYDIPGWYFATNGEGYDWIFEYDPATQNLYVPLVDDEEILDRYEVWHFNGNRFVNTGHQPHKGLHDSLAKYNRLISCFNTKDYIIRIDSLDSRELRYASWKLPKTIADKPDIIITGGKRKEHYGAPDELKRCDDYCFTKDGYEYIVNYCETKLISNGFGEHHDFLLVKKGDKIILKQPEI
;
A
#
# COMPACT_ATOMS: atom_id res chain seq x y z
N MET A 1 -20.92 12.24 49.74
CA MET A 1 -21.67 11.01 49.41
C MET A 1 -20.94 10.39 48.21
N LYS A 2 -20.34 9.21 48.43
CA LYS A 2 -19.81 8.19 47.49
C LYS A 2 -19.03 8.62 46.22
N THR A 3 -17.72 8.36 46.29
CA THR A 3 -16.78 7.67 45.37
C THR A 3 -17.46 6.87 44.23
N ILE A 4 -16.97 6.84 42.97
CA ILE A 4 -15.85 6.07 42.35
C ILE A 4 -15.75 6.66 40.90
N GLY A 5 -14.62 6.95 40.24
CA GLY A 5 -13.31 6.31 40.19
C GLY A 5 -13.17 5.53 38.88
N LEU A 6 -12.60 6.12 37.82
CA LEU A 6 -12.09 5.36 36.67
C LEU A 6 -10.82 6.03 36.15
N SER A 7 -9.73 5.27 36.25
CA SER A 7 -8.38 5.63 35.85
C SER A 7 -8.19 5.36 34.36
N PHE A 8 -7.67 6.34 33.61
CA PHE A 8 -7.00 6.09 32.33
C PHE A 8 -5.49 6.08 32.58
N LEU A 9 -4.87 4.92 32.35
CA LEU A 9 -3.43 4.74 32.33
C LEU A 9 -2.96 4.97 30.89
N VAL A 10 -2.36 6.12 30.64
CA VAL A 10 -1.61 6.42 29.40
C VAL A 10 -0.15 6.16 29.71
N ILE A 11 0.45 5.14 29.10
CA ILE A 11 1.90 4.92 29.18
C ILE A 11 2.54 5.76 28.08
N LEU A 12 2.99 6.97 28.45
CA LEU A 12 3.94 7.78 27.72
C LEU A 12 5.34 7.40 28.20
N ALA A 13 6.10 6.65 27.39
CA ALA A 13 7.53 6.47 27.62
C ALA A 13 8.27 7.68 27.02
N GLY A 14 8.75 8.55 27.90
CA GLY A 14 9.51 9.75 27.54
C GLY A 14 10.95 9.45 27.17
N CYS A 15 11.47 10.20 26.19
CA CYS A 15 12.90 10.39 26.02
C CYS A 15 13.28 11.80 26.51
N VAL A 16 14.10 11.84 27.58
CA VAL A 16 14.83 13.03 28.02
C VAL A 16 16.19 13.06 27.33
N ASN A 17 16.67 14.28 27.13
CA ASN A 17 17.61 14.74 26.12
C ASN A 17 19.04 14.99 26.70
N LYS A 18 20.05 15.01 25.79
CA LYS A 18 21.40 15.63 25.85
C LYS A 18 22.52 14.86 26.59
N SER A 19 23.80 14.81 26.15
CA SER A 19 24.65 15.76 25.37
C SER A 19 25.96 15.12 24.82
N HIS A 20 26.56 15.75 23.78
CA HIS A 20 27.99 15.91 23.35
C HIS A 20 29.12 15.07 24.02
N ASP A 21 30.21 14.59 23.39
CA ASP A 21 31.11 15.17 22.36
C ASP A 21 32.12 14.14 21.74
N THR A 22 32.51 14.38 20.48
CA THR A 22 33.74 14.09 19.68
C THR A 22 34.80 13.02 20.06
N LYS A 23 35.25 12.17 19.09
CA LYS A 23 36.51 12.27 18.29
C LYS A 23 36.84 10.98 17.48
N ALA A 24 37.53 11.18 16.35
CA ALA A 24 38.07 10.20 15.41
C ALA A 24 39.42 9.59 15.87
N ASP A 25 39.74 8.37 15.42
CA ASP A 25 40.86 8.08 14.48
C ASP A 25 41.16 6.57 14.30
N GLU A 26 41.42 6.26 13.02
CA GLU A 26 42.17 5.21 12.31
C GLU A 26 42.79 3.95 12.97
N ASN A 27 42.64 2.84 12.22
CA ASN A 27 43.68 1.97 11.61
C ASN A 27 43.96 0.52 12.10
N SER A 28 44.04 -0.36 11.09
CA SER A 28 44.80 -1.63 10.96
C SER A 28 44.33 -2.85 11.78
N SER A 29 44.58 -4.11 11.43
CA SER A 29 44.81 -4.89 10.20
C SER A 29 45.02 -6.34 10.70
N GLU A 30 44.60 -7.33 9.90
CA GLU A 30 45.13 -8.71 9.85
C GLU A 30 44.75 -9.79 10.90
N LEU A 31 44.08 -10.82 10.34
CA LEU A 31 44.38 -12.27 10.31
C LEU A 31 44.03 -13.22 11.49
N ASN A 32 43.28 -14.26 11.08
CA ASN A 32 43.22 -15.67 11.54
C ASN A 32 42.63 -15.91 12.95
N ASP A 33 41.80 -16.91 13.24
CA ASP A 33 41.76 -18.29 12.76
C ASP A 33 40.33 -18.88 12.83
N THR A 34 40.09 -19.88 11.99
CA THR A 34 38.96 -20.80 12.03
C THR A 34 38.96 -21.65 13.30
N ILE A 35 37.89 -21.61 14.09
CA ILE A 35 37.49 -22.71 14.96
C ILE A 35 36.00 -22.97 14.74
N VAL A 36 35.72 -24.15 14.19
CA VAL A 36 34.41 -24.77 14.12
C VAL A 36 34.03 -25.18 15.54
N SER A 37 32.90 -24.68 16.04
CA SER A 37 32.22 -25.27 17.19
C SER A 37 30.77 -25.49 16.82
N GLU A 38 30.40 -26.76 16.70
CA GLU A 38 29.04 -27.26 16.73
C GLU A 38 28.32 -26.63 17.94
N ILE A 39 27.21 -25.95 17.70
CA ILE A 39 26.31 -25.51 18.77
C ILE A 39 25.10 -26.44 18.70
N THR A 40 25.04 -27.32 19.69
CA THR A 40 23.92 -28.18 20.02
C THR A 40 22.75 -27.33 20.51
N ASP A 41 21.58 -27.52 19.92
CA ASP A 41 20.32 -26.99 20.42
C ASP A 41 19.96 -27.66 21.75
N GLU A 42 20.19 -26.99 22.87
CA GLU A 42 19.43 -27.22 24.10
C GLU A 42 19.46 -26.00 25.03
N GLU A 43 18.27 -25.72 25.59
CA GLU A 43 17.93 -24.74 26.62
C GLU A 43 18.00 -23.23 26.29
N ILE A 44 16.86 -22.68 25.87
CA ILE A 44 16.45 -21.35 26.35
C ILE A 44 14.99 -21.40 26.83
N SER A 45 14.89 -21.06 28.11
CA SER A 45 13.73 -20.94 28.99
C SER A 45 12.62 -20.03 28.48
N GLU A 46 11.41 -20.37 28.90
CA GLU A 46 10.17 -19.61 28.88
C GLU A 46 10.35 -18.14 29.33
N ALA A 47 9.88 -17.21 28.50
CA ALA A 47 9.16 -15.99 28.85
C ALA A 47 9.14 -15.02 27.66
N ALA A 48 8.04 -15.02 26.92
CA ALA A 48 7.51 -13.86 26.20
C ALA A 48 6.08 -14.23 25.80
N GLU A 49 5.15 -13.95 26.71
CA GLU A 49 3.72 -13.90 26.44
C GLU A 49 3.48 -12.74 25.47
N ASP A 50 3.15 -13.08 24.23
CA ASP A 50 2.16 -12.33 23.44
C ASP A 50 1.37 -13.37 22.66
N SER A 51 0.32 -13.88 23.30
CA SER A 51 -0.51 -14.95 22.78
C SER A 51 -1.64 -14.35 21.95
N THR A 52 -1.55 -14.50 20.62
CA THR A 52 -2.73 -14.48 19.76
C THR A 52 -3.63 -15.65 20.18
N ASP A 53 -4.74 -15.35 20.85
CA ASP A 53 -5.71 -16.35 21.34
C ASP A 53 -6.40 -17.03 20.15
N SER A 54 -5.84 -18.14 19.68
CA SER A 54 -6.51 -19.02 18.72
C SER A 54 -7.47 -19.94 19.48
N ALA A 55 -8.75 -19.59 19.53
CA ALA A 55 -9.78 -20.44 20.14
C ALA A 55 -10.22 -21.54 19.17
N THR A 56 -10.24 -22.79 19.64
CA THR A 56 -10.80 -23.91 18.89
C THR A 56 -12.27 -24.10 19.26
N GLY A 57 -13.17 -23.57 18.43
CA GLY A 57 -14.58 -23.96 18.37
C GLY A 57 -15.54 -23.17 19.27
N ASP A 58 -16.32 -22.27 18.65
CA ASP A 58 -17.79 -22.29 18.60
C ASP A 58 -18.21 -21.43 17.39
N GLU A 59 -19.18 -21.91 16.59
CA GLU A 59 -19.69 -21.21 15.42
C GLU A 59 -20.54 -20.01 15.89
N ASP A 60 -20.02 -18.79 15.72
CA ASP A 60 -20.68 -17.58 16.17
C ASP A 60 -21.68 -17.08 15.10
N GLU A 61 -22.91 -16.78 15.52
CA GLU A 61 -23.98 -16.26 14.67
C GLU A 61 -23.57 -14.87 14.13
N GLY A 62 -23.04 -14.82 12.91
CA GLY A 62 -22.68 -13.55 12.24
C GLY A 62 -21.44 -13.60 11.33
N THR A 63 -20.76 -14.75 11.25
CA THR A 63 -19.52 -14.92 10.49
C THR A 63 -19.72 -15.87 9.30
N SER A 64 -20.20 -15.34 8.17
CA SER A 64 -20.36 -16.14 6.95
C SER A 64 -20.24 -15.29 5.69
N GLY A 65 -19.78 -15.89 4.59
CA GLY A 65 -19.69 -15.22 3.29
C GLY A 65 -18.49 -14.29 3.16
N GLY A 66 -17.39 -14.60 3.87
CA GLY A 66 -16.13 -13.87 3.75
C GLY A 66 -15.46 -14.08 2.39
N TYR A 67 -14.46 -13.26 2.10
CA TYR A 67 -13.59 -13.45 0.96
C TYR A 67 -12.56 -14.54 1.27
N VAL A 68 -12.20 -15.36 0.27
CA VAL A 68 -11.27 -16.49 0.44
C VAL A 68 -10.05 -16.31 -0.45
N CYS A 69 -8.86 -16.33 0.14
CA CYS A 69 -7.58 -16.46 -0.55
C CYS A 69 -6.91 -17.81 -0.23
N VAL A 70 -6.07 -18.30 -1.14
CA VAL A 70 -5.40 -19.61 -1.04
C VAL A 70 -3.95 -19.48 -1.50
N SER A 71 -3.01 -20.07 -0.74
CA SER A 71 -1.59 -20.09 -1.10
C SER A 71 -1.34 -20.94 -2.35
N GLU A 72 -0.27 -20.65 -3.08
CA GLU A 72 0.07 -21.35 -4.33
C GLU A 72 0.25 -22.85 -4.15
N ASP A 73 0.73 -23.29 -2.99
CA ASP A 73 0.91 -24.69 -2.63
C ASP A 73 -0.34 -25.36 -2.05
N GLY A 74 -1.44 -24.60 -1.87
CA GLY A 74 -2.70 -25.07 -1.34
C GLY A 74 -2.68 -25.45 0.15
N LYS A 75 -1.59 -25.16 0.87
CA LYS A 75 -1.45 -25.51 2.29
C LYS A 75 -2.17 -24.56 3.23
N ILE A 76 -2.41 -23.33 2.82
CA ILE A 76 -3.19 -22.34 3.58
C ILE A 76 -4.32 -21.80 2.71
N ALA A 77 -5.53 -21.80 3.25
CA ALA A 77 -6.64 -20.99 2.76
C ALA A 77 -7.13 -20.10 3.89
N ILE A 78 -7.39 -18.83 3.63
CA ILE A 78 -7.89 -17.87 4.61
C ILE A 78 -9.23 -17.34 4.11
N GLU A 79 -10.27 -17.51 4.92
CA GLU A 79 -11.53 -16.78 4.76
C GLU A 79 -11.52 -15.60 5.72
N SER A 80 -11.72 -14.37 5.24
CA SER A 80 -11.83 -13.19 6.10
C SER A 80 -13.04 -12.34 5.77
N GLY A 81 -13.60 -11.69 6.78
CA GLY A 81 -14.76 -10.83 6.64
C GLY A 81 -14.80 -9.70 7.65
N ILE A 82 -15.83 -8.88 7.51
CA ILE A 82 -16.08 -7.70 8.33
C ILE A 82 -17.29 -8.01 9.21
N TYR A 83 -17.23 -7.67 10.49
CA TYR A 83 -18.40 -7.75 11.36
C TYR A 83 -19.45 -6.70 10.98
N GLU A 84 -20.73 -7.07 11.06
CA GLU A 84 -21.82 -6.12 10.84
C GLU A 84 -21.85 -5.05 11.94
N GLY A 85 -22.15 -3.80 11.56
CA GLY A 85 -22.38 -2.70 12.52
C GLY A 85 -21.14 -1.91 12.96
N GLY A 86 -19.93 -2.25 12.48
CA GLY A 86 -18.67 -1.58 12.83
C GLY A 86 -18.47 -0.14 12.31
N GLY A 87 -19.46 0.45 11.63
CA GLY A 87 -19.37 1.80 11.11
C GLY A 87 -18.23 1.97 10.09
N THR A 88 -17.40 2.99 10.28
CA THR A 88 -16.32 3.35 9.34
C THR A 88 -14.96 2.75 9.69
N ALA A 89 -14.83 2.15 10.88
CA ALA A 89 -13.63 1.46 11.36
C ALA A 89 -14.08 0.12 11.94
N PRO A 90 -14.41 -0.85 11.08
CA PRO A 90 -15.07 -2.06 11.52
C PRO A 90 -14.09 -3.07 12.10
N ASP A 91 -14.63 -3.99 12.91
CA ASP A 91 -13.88 -5.17 13.36
C ASP A 91 -13.87 -6.25 12.28
N TYR A 92 -12.83 -7.08 12.27
CA TYR A 92 -12.67 -8.16 11.29
C TYR A 92 -12.55 -9.53 11.96
N TRP A 93 -12.87 -10.56 11.20
CA TRP A 93 -12.67 -11.95 11.57
C TRP A 93 -11.93 -12.70 10.46
N ALA A 94 -11.20 -13.75 10.83
CA ALA A 94 -10.56 -14.64 9.87
C ALA A 94 -10.62 -16.11 10.31
N TYR A 95 -10.81 -16.99 9.33
CA TYR A 95 -10.72 -18.44 9.46
C TYR A 95 -9.64 -19.00 8.56
N TRP A 96 -8.66 -19.66 9.16
CA TRP A 96 -7.58 -20.27 8.42
C TRP A 96 -7.80 -21.77 8.32
N THR A 97 -7.78 -22.30 7.10
CA THR A 97 -7.71 -23.72 6.84
C THR A 97 -6.27 -24.10 6.51
N ILE A 98 -5.67 -24.94 7.34
CA ILE A 98 -4.32 -25.45 7.17
C ILE A 98 -4.40 -26.90 6.70
N VAL A 99 -3.64 -27.25 5.68
CA VAL A 99 -3.50 -28.61 5.15
C VAL A 99 -2.14 -29.15 5.52
N ASP A 100 -2.12 -30.25 6.28
CA ASP A 100 -0.86 -30.94 6.61
C ASP A 100 -0.34 -31.79 5.42
N ASP A 101 0.84 -32.37 5.59
CA ASP A 101 1.47 -33.20 4.54
C ASP A 101 0.68 -34.49 4.21
N ASN A 102 -0.26 -34.90 5.07
CA ASN A 102 -1.15 -36.04 4.83
C ASN A 102 -2.49 -35.62 4.20
N GLY A 103 -2.66 -34.33 3.89
CA GLY A 103 -3.89 -33.77 3.35
C GLY A 103 -4.99 -33.55 4.40
N LYS A 104 -4.69 -33.71 5.69
CA LYS A 104 -5.65 -33.45 6.77
C LYS A 104 -5.81 -31.95 6.91
N LYS A 105 -7.07 -31.51 6.88
CA LYS A 105 -7.45 -30.10 7.05
C LYS A 105 -7.73 -29.78 8.51
N ARG A 106 -7.32 -28.61 8.96
CA ARG A 106 -7.68 -28.04 10.26
C ARG A 106 -8.06 -26.58 10.12
N LYS A 107 -9.03 -26.13 10.92
CA LYS A 107 -9.51 -24.75 10.96
C LYS A 107 -8.98 -24.06 12.21
N LEU A 108 -8.42 -22.87 12.06
CA LEU A 108 -8.11 -21.93 13.13
C LEU A 108 -9.06 -20.74 13.03
N SER A 109 -9.50 -20.22 14.17
CA SER A 109 -10.39 -19.07 14.24
C SER A 109 -9.69 -17.88 14.90
N PHE A 110 -9.77 -16.73 14.24
CA PHE A 110 -9.27 -15.45 14.71
C PHE A 110 -10.41 -14.46 14.77
N TYR A 111 -10.79 -14.08 15.99
CA TYR A 111 -11.83 -13.10 16.26
C TYR A 111 -11.15 -11.76 16.58
N ASN A 112 -11.71 -10.65 16.08
CA ASN A 112 -11.12 -9.30 16.22
C ASN A 112 -9.68 -9.23 15.69
N THR A 113 -9.53 -9.48 14.41
CA THR A 113 -8.26 -9.45 13.69
C THR A 113 -8.31 -8.37 12.60
N SER A 114 -7.46 -8.48 11.58
CA SER A 114 -7.47 -7.66 10.37
C SER A 114 -8.16 -8.37 9.21
N TYR A 115 -8.42 -7.65 8.13
CA TYR A 115 -8.84 -8.27 6.88
C TYR A 115 -7.65 -8.90 6.16
N HIS A 116 -7.79 -10.13 5.66
CA HIS A 116 -6.72 -10.85 4.97
C HIS A 116 -7.08 -11.08 3.50
N ASP A 117 -6.54 -10.29 2.58
CA ASP A 117 -6.90 -10.36 1.16
C ASP A 117 -6.03 -11.33 0.34
N ARG A 118 -4.82 -11.64 0.80
CA ARG A 118 -3.87 -12.51 0.09
C ARG A 118 -3.01 -13.32 1.03
N VAL A 119 -2.62 -14.50 0.54
CA VAL A 119 -1.60 -15.35 1.16
C VAL A 119 -0.71 -15.96 0.10
N HIS A 120 0.61 -15.91 0.31
CA HIS A 120 1.62 -16.41 -0.61
C HIS A 120 2.57 -17.39 0.08
N ALA A 121 2.88 -18.51 -0.57
CA ALA A 121 3.88 -19.47 -0.10
C ALA A 121 5.30 -19.03 -0.53
N ILE A 122 6.20 -18.87 0.44
CA ILE A 122 7.59 -18.51 0.22
C ILE A 122 8.49 -19.70 0.50
N HIS A 123 8.96 -20.34 -0.58
CA HIS A 123 9.83 -21.51 -0.51
C HIS A 123 11.31 -21.12 -0.42
N LYS A 124 11.97 -21.54 0.66
CA LYS A 124 13.40 -21.29 0.88
C LYS A 124 14.25 -22.39 0.24
N ASN A 125 15.52 -22.07 -0.03
CA ASN A 125 16.50 -22.99 -0.61
C ASN A 125 16.81 -24.19 0.31
N ASP A 126 16.63 -24.03 1.62
CA ASP A 126 16.75 -25.11 2.60
C ASP A 126 15.53 -26.06 2.62
N GLY A 127 14.54 -25.83 1.75
CA GLY A 127 13.31 -26.60 1.64
C GLY A 127 12.23 -26.19 2.63
N SER A 128 12.51 -25.27 3.57
CA SER A 128 11.49 -24.73 4.47
C SER A 128 10.57 -23.76 3.73
N THR A 129 9.38 -23.53 4.29
CA THR A 129 8.39 -22.62 3.71
C THR A 129 7.77 -21.79 4.82
N TYR A 130 7.57 -20.51 4.54
CA TYR A 130 6.74 -19.62 5.33
C TYR A 130 5.75 -18.90 4.42
N TYR A 131 4.71 -18.32 4.99
CA TYR A 131 3.58 -17.76 4.26
C TYR A 131 3.48 -16.28 4.56
N LEU A 132 3.49 -15.45 3.52
CA LEU A 132 3.19 -14.02 3.63
C LEU A 132 1.69 -13.83 3.60
N VAL A 133 1.16 -12.98 4.47
CA VAL A 133 -0.25 -12.60 4.50
C VAL A 133 -0.34 -11.10 4.41
N ASN A 134 -1.19 -10.63 3.49
CA ASN A 134 -1.52 -9.22 3.35
C ASN A 134 -2.68 -8.90 4.28
N CYS A 135 -2.47 -7.90 5.12
CA CYS A 135 -3.39 -7.52 6.18
C CYS A 135 -3.83 -6.06 5.99
N SER A 136 -5.09 -5.76 6.24
CA SER A 136 -5.61 -4.40 6.19
C SER A 136 -6.65 -4.11 7.26
N ALA A 137 -6.70 -2.86 7.71
CA ALA A 137 -7.71 -2.37 8.63
C ALA A 137 -8.03 -0.90 8.36
N LYS A 138 -9.32 -0.57 8.27
CA LYS A 138 -9.76 0.82 8.20
C LYS A 138 -9.75 1.43 9.59
N THR A 139 -9.04 2.54 9.73
CA THR A 139 -9.06 3.35 10.95
C THR A 139 -10.16 4.40 10.91
N SER A 140 -10.66 4.74 9.71
CA SER A 140 -11.84 5.59 9.51
C SER A 140 -12.41 5.45 8.09
N SER A 141 -13.38 6.29 7.74
CA SER A 141 -13.88 6.36 6.35
C SER A 141 -12.86 6.91 5.36
N ALA A 142 -11.86 7.62 5.84
CA ALA A 142 -10.85 8.29 5.02
C ALA A 142 -9.49 7.58 5.07
N PHE A 143 -9.20 6.84 6.13
CA PHE A 143 -7.87 6.28 6.37
C PHE A 143 -7.90 4.77 6.54
N THR A 144 -6.86 4.13 6.04
CA THR A 144 -6.64 2.69 6.20
C THR A 144 -5.15 2.42 6.42
N ASP A 145 -4.89 1.37 7.18
CA ASP A 145 -3.58 0.77 7.31
C ASP A 145 -3.54 -0.53 6.53
N GLU A 146 -2.42 -0.78 5.86
CA GLU A 146 -2.09 -2.06 5.25
C GLU A 146 -0.69 -2.49 5.68
N TRP A 147 -0.52 -3.79 5.93
CA TRP A 147 0.76 -4.36 6.35
C TRP A 147 0.91 -5.81 5.92
N LEU A 148 2.13 -6.32 6.05
CA LEU A 148 2.42 -7.74 5.87
C LEU A 148 2.64 -8.41 7.22
N GLU A 149 2.16 -9.65 7.29
CA GLU A 149 2.54 -10.60 8.34
C GLU A 149 3.13 -11.85 7.69
N ALA A 150 3.84 -12.65 8.49
CA ALA A 150 4.44 -13.87 8.01
C ALA A 150 4.31 -15.00 9.01
N TYR A 151 3.98 -16.19 8.53
CA TYR A 151 3.67 -17.34 9.37
C TYR A 151 4.35 -18.61 8.89
N ARG A 152 4.64 -19.52 9.81
CA ARG A 152 5.00 -20.91 9.50
C ARG A 152 3.98 -21.86 10.13
N ILE A 153 3.74 -22.98 9.49
CA ILE A 153 2.95 -24.07 10.08
C ILE A 153 3.83 -24.80 11.12
N VAL A 154 3.32 -24.98 12.33
CA VAL A 154 4.00 -25.73 13.41
C VAL A 154 3.04 -26.75 13.98
N GLY A 155 3.16 -27.99 13.51
CA GLY A 155 2.26 -29.08 13.87
C GLY A 155 0.81 -28.74 13.52
N ASP A 156 0.04 -28.39 14.55
CA ASP A 156 -1.39 -28.17 14.46
C ASP A 156 -1.80 -26.68 14.46
N SER A 157 -0.82 -25.78 14.54
CA SER A 157 -1.03 -24.34 14.61
C SER A 157 -0.13 -23.59 13.62
N ILE A 158 -0.21 -22.26 13.64
CA ILE A 158 0.73 -21.35 13.00
C ILE A 158 1.58 -20.66 14.04
N ARG A 159 2.77 -20.22 13.62
CA ARG A 159 3.64 -19.36 14.39
C ARG A 159 4.08 -18.20 13.53
N GLU A 160 3.94 -17.00 14.05
CA GLU A 160 4.43 -15.81 13.38
C GLU A 160 5.98 -15.81 13.30
N VAL A 161 6.49 -15.34 12.18
CA VAL A 161 7.90 -15.30 11.82
C VAL A 161 8.26 -13.95 11.20
N ASN A 162 9.56 -13.69 11.02
CA ASN A 162 10.01 -12.48 10.34
C ASN A 162 9.62 -12.51 8.84
N ILE A 163 9.05 -11.42 8.34
CA ILE A 163 8.60 -11.27 6.94
C ILE A 163 9.74 -11.47 5.94
N THR A 164 10.93 -10.95 6.26
CA THR A 164 12.05 -10.95 5.31
C THR A 164 12.70 -12.31 5.16
N ASP A 165 12.75 -13.15 6.20
CA ASP A 165 13.56 -14.39 6.17
C ASP A 165 12.89 -15.63 6.78
N GLY A 166 11.67 -15.52 7.31
CA GLY A 166 10.97 -16.62 7.98
C GLY A 166 11.58 -17.04 9.32
N GLY A 167 12.52 -16.28 9.86
CA GLY A 167 13.18 -16.52 11.15
C GLY A 167 12.35 -16.07 12.36
N ARG A 168 12.99 -15.98 13.53
CA ARG A 168 12.34 -15.45 14.75
C ARG A 168 11.92 -13.99 14.52
N LYS A 169 10.66 -13.63 14.81
CA LYS A 169 10.18 -12.25 14.85
C LYS A 169 11.01 -11.43 15.86
N ARG A 170 11.42 -10.22 15.48
CA ARG A 170 12.30 -9.33 16.28
C ARG A 170 11.72 -7.91 16.47
N ASP A 171 10.40 -7.74 16.35
CA ASP A 171 9.63 -6.46 16.41
C ASP A 171 9.93 -5.49 15.23
N GLU A 172 9.12 -4.50 14.81
CA GLU A 172 7.67 -4.22 14.76
C GLU A 172 7.46 -3.44 13.42
N TYR A 173 6.41 -3.74 12.64
CA TYR A 173 6.00 -3.04 11.39
C TYR A 173 7.07 -2.74 10.31
N GLY A 174 7.83 -3.75 9.86
CA GLY A 174 8.79 -3.54 8.77
C GLY A 174 8.14 -3.21 7.41
N PHE A 175 6.93 -3.73 7.20
CA PHE A 175 6.15 -3.55 5.98
C PHE A 175 4.75 -3.10 6.38
N HIS A 176 4.59 -1.80 6.56
CA HIS A 176 3.34 -1.16 6.96
C HIS A 176 3.23 0.19 6.26
N ILE A 177 2.05 0.50 5.75
CA ILE A 177 1.71 1.82 5.24
C ILE A 177 0.36 2.26 5.80
N SER A 178 0.24 3.57 6.03
CA SER A 178 -1.03 4.24 6.31
C SER A 178 -1.31 5.22 5.19
N TYR A 179 -2.54 5.30 4.70
CA TYR A 179 -2.86 6.24 3.63
C TYR A 179 -4.31 6.72 3.62
N ASP A 180 -4.50 7.89 3.02
CA ASP A 180 -5.79 8.49 2.70
C ASP A 180 -6.41 7.78 1.47
N ILE A 181 -7.53 7.10 1.70
CA ILE A 181 -8.31 6.39 0.69
C ILE A 181 -8.75 7.36 -0.43
N PRO A 182 -9.42 8.51 -0.15
CA PRO A 182 -9.81 9.46 -1.19
C PRO A 182 -8.68 9.91 -2.11
N GLY A 183 -7.48 10.16 -1.57
CA GLY A 183 -6.33 10.67 -2.31
C GLY A 183 -5.98 9.79 -3.51
N TRP A 184 -5.78 8.49 -3.29
CA TRP A 184 -5.51 7.54 -4.38
C TRP A 184 -6.68 7.42 -5.35
N TYR A 185 -7.90 7.30 -4.82
CA TYR A 185 -9.12 7.13 -5.63
C TYR A 185 -9.29 8.29 -6.62
N PHE A 186 -9.15 9.54 -6.16
CA PHE A 186 -9.26 10.71 -7.02
C PHE A 186 -8.05 10.92 -7.91
N ALA A 187 -6.83 10.62 -7.43
CA ALA A 187 -5.63 10.75 -8.26
C ALA A 187 -5.60 9.76 -9.43
N THR A 188 -6.32 8.64 -9.35
CA THR A 188 -6.30 7.60 -10.39
C THR A 188 -7.59 7.50 -11.21
N ASN A 189 -8.58 8.33 -10.93
CA ASN A 189 -9.94 8.18 -11.46
C ASN A 189 -10.55 6.79 -11.13
N GLY A 190 -10.38 6.37 -9.87
CA GLY A 190 -11.05 5.21 -9.30
C GLY A 190 -10.32 3.87 -9.48
N GLU A 191 -9.00 3.87 -9.71
CA GLU A 191 -8.24 2.62 -9.66
C GLU A 191 -8.27 2.03 -8.25
N GLY A 192 -8.33 0.69 -8.18
CA GLY A 192 -8.36 -0.03 -6.91
C GLY A 192 -7.02 -0.03 -6.18
N TYR A 193 -6.99 -0.78 -5.08
CA TYR A 193 -5.84 -0.90 -4.16
C TYR A 193 -5.16 -2.27 -4.27
N ASP A 194 -5.62 -3.12 -5.20
CA ASP A 194 -5.18 -4.51 -5.37
C ASP A 194 -3.68 -4.66 -5.64
N TRP A 195 -2.92 -3.60 -5.84
CA TRP A 195 -1.48 -3.65 -6.08
C TRP A 195 -0.64 -3.42 -4.80
N ILE A 196 -1.25 -2.98 -3.70
CA ILE A 196 -0.52 -2.73 -2.45
C ILE A 196 0.06 -4.04 -1.91
N PHE A 197 1.35 -4.00 -1.57
CA PHE A 197 2.14 -5.18 -1.18
C PHE A 197 2.01 -6.37 -2.14
N GLU A 198 1.90 -6.11 -3.45
CA GLU A 198 1.85 -7.19 -4.44
C GLU A 198 3.14 -8.02 -4.36
N TYR A 199 3.01 -9.34 -4.17
CA TYR A 199 4.10 -10.29 -4.40
C TYR A 199 3.84 -11.01 -5.72
N ASP A 200 4.84 -11.01 -6.60
CA ASP A 200 4.82 -11.74 -7.86
C ASP A 200 5.65 -13.03 -7.73
N PRO A 201 5.01 -14.21 -7.63
CA PRO A 201 5.72 -15.48 -7.48
C PRO A 201 6.63 -15.83 -8.65
N ALA A 202 6.37 -15.30 -9.85
CA ALA A 202 7.18 -15.60 -11.04
C ALA A 202 8.52 -14.86 -11.03
N THR A 203 8.53 -13.62 -10.53
CA THR A 203 9.76 -12.82 -10.40
C THR A 203 10.34 -12.83 -8.99
N GLN A 204 9.59 -13.37 -8.02
CA GLN A 204 9.88 -13.37 -6.59
C GLN A 204 10.11 -11.96 -6.03
N ASN A 205 9.43 -10.97 -6.60
CA ASN A 205 9.49 -9.58 -6.19
C ASN A 205 8.27 -9.22 -5.35
N LEU A 206 8.52 -8.61 -4.19
CA LEU A 206 7.53 -7.93 -3.38
C LEU A 206 7.61 -6.42 -3.70
N TYR A 207 6.48 -5.83 -4.06
CA TYR A 207 6.33 -4.43 -4.42
C TYR A 207 5.70 -3.67 -3.25
N VAL A 208 6.52 -2.93 -2.52
CA VAL A 208 6.08 -2.16 -1.35
C VAL A 208 5.79 -0.73 -1.78
N PRO A 209 4.54 -0.22 -1.67
CA PRO A 209 4.23 1.15 -2.02
C PRO A 209 5.05 2.16 -1.22
N LEU A 210 5.47 3.24 -1.90
CA LEU A 210 5.97 4.43 -1.24
C LEU A 210 4.82 5.38 -0.90
N VAL A 211 4.84 5.91 0.32
CA VAL A 211 3.87 6.87 0.85
C VAL A 211 4.62 8.08 1.41
N ASP A 212 4.08 9.27 1.21
CA ASP A 212 4.55 10.52 1.85
C ASP A 212 3.34 11.27 2.39
N ASP A 213 3.32 11.52 3.71
CA ASP A 213 2.21 12.17 4.42
C ASP A 213 0.85 11.54 4.09
N GLU A 214 0.74 10.22 4.25
CA GLU A 214 -0.47 9.41 3.99
C GLU A 214 -0.93 9.42 2.51
N GLU A 215 -0.16 9.98 1.58
CA GLU A 215 -0.45 9.92 0.15
C GLU A 215 0.44 8.91 -0.58
N ILE A 216 -0.21 7.95 -1.26
CA ILE A 216 0.48 6.97 -2.11
C ILE A 216 1.13 7.67 -3.31
N LEU A 217 2.41 7.39 -3.55
CA LEU A 217 3.21 8.10 -4.57
C LEU A 217 3.12 7.49 -5.98
N ASP A 218 2.41 6.38 -6.13
CA ASP A 218 2.43 5.54 -7.34
C ASP A 218 3.85 5.03 -7.67
N ARG A 219 4.61 4.64 -6.65
CA ARG A 219 5.99 4.16 -6.75
C ARG A 219 6.23 3.06 -5.73
N TYR A 220 7.29 2.29 -5.94
CA TYR A 220 7.62 1.15 -5.10
C TYR A 220 9.01 1.22 -4.53
N GLU A 221 9.19 0.59 -3.38
CA GLU A 221 10.40 -0.10 -3.02
C GLU A 221 10.26 -1.59 -3.36
N VAL A 222 11.21 -2.15 -4.11
CA VAL A 222 11.12 -3.55 -4.56
C VAL A 222 12.06 -4.41 -3.74
N TRP A 223 11.50 -5.49 -3.17
CA TRP A 223 12.23 -6.48 -2.40
C TRP A 223 12.23 -7.81 -3.15
N HIS A 224 13.41 -8.27 -3.57
CA HIS A 224 13.56 -9.54 -4.28
C HIS A 224 13.89 -10.66 -3.29
N PHE A 225 13.15 -11.76 -3.34
CA PHE A 225 13.46 -12.94 -2.55
C PHE A 225 14.53 -13.79 -3.23
N ASN A 226 15.71 -13.87 -2.60
CA ASN A 226 16.89 -14.54 -3.19
C ASN A 226 16.97 -16.05 -2.91
N GLY A 227 15.86 -16.67 -2.49
CA GLY A 227 15.78 -18.05 -2.03
C GLY A 227 16.06 -18.24 -0.54
N ASN A 228 16.62 -17.26 0.17
CA ASN A 228 16.80 -17.32 1.63
C ASN A 228 16.06 -16.21 2.35
N ARG A 229 16.05 -15.00 1.79
CA ARG A 229 15.42 -13.81 2.34
C ARG A 229 15.07 -12.79 1.26
N PHE A 230 14.16 -11.89 1.58
CA PHE A 230 13.94 -10.66 0.83
C PHE A 230 15.14 -9.72 0.99
N VAL A 231 15.61 -9.20 -0.15
CA VAL A 231 16.68 -8.22 -0.28
C VAL A 231 16.12 -7.02 -1.03
N ASN A 232 16.26 -5.85 -0.43
CA ASN A 232 15.88 -4.59 -1.04
C ASN A 232 16.70 -4.32 -2.31
N THR A 233 16.02 -4.05 -3.41
CA THR A 233 16.61 -3.76 -4.73
C THR A 233 16.45 -2.29 -5.14
N GLY A 234 15.86 -1.47 -4.28
CA GLY A 234 15.68 -0.04 -4.45
C GLY A 234 14.33 0.37 -5.01
N HIS A 235 14.21 1.68 -5.30
CA HIS A 235 12.97 2.27 -5.75
C HIS A 235 12.69 2.01 -7.24
N GLN A 236 11.43 1.75 -7.57
CA GLN A 236 10.95 1.58 -8.94
C GLN A 236 9.74 2.50 -9.21
N PRO A 237 9.51 2.91 -10.47
CA PRO A 237 8.27 3.58 -10.87
C PRO A 237 7.09 2.60 -10.88
N HIS A 238 5.90 3.12 -11.18
CA HIS A 238 4.69 2.34 -11.40
C HIS A 238 4.93 1.14 -12.33
N LYS A 239 4.40 -0.02 -11.94
CA LYS A 239 4.58 -1.28 -12.65
C LYS A 239 3.75 -1.24 -13.93
N GLY A 240 4.43 -1.20 -15.07
CA GLY A 240 3.77 -1.06 -16.37
C GLY A 240 3.73 0.36 -16.91
N LEU A 241 4.35 1.33 -16.24
CA LEU A 241 4.61 2.64 -16.83
C LEU A 241 5.78 2.57 -17.80
N HIS A 242 5.65 3.14 -18.99
CA HIS A 242 6.73 3.19 -19.97
C HIS A 242 7.96 3.94 -19.43
N ASP A 243 9.17 3.40 -19.66
CA ASP A 243 10.45 3.88 -19.11
C ASP A 243 10.73 5.37 -19.33
N SER A 244 10.22 5.96 -20.42
CA SER A 244 10.37 7.40 -20.68
C SER A 244 9.74 8.29 -19.61
N LEU A 245 8.87 7.73 -18.78
CA LEU A 245 8.18 8.40 -17.68
C LEU A 245 8.66 7.95 -16.30
N ALA A 246 9.63 7.05 -16.20
CA ALA A 246 10.07 6.44 -14.93
C ALA A 246 10.59 7.43 -13.86
N LYS A 247 10.94 8.66 -14.24
CA LYS A 247 11.41 9.70 -13.33
C LYS A 247 10.29 10.67 -12.99
N TYR A 248 9.80 10.59 -11.76
CA TYR A 248 8.82 11.47 -11.14
C TYR A 248 8.85 11.29 -9.62
N ASN A 249 8.30 12.26 -8.90
CA ASN A 249 8.18 12.22 -7.45
C ASN A 249 6.88 11.54 -7.02
N ARG A 250 5.76 11.94 -7.61
CA ARG A 250 4.44 11.31 -7.39
C ARG A 250 3.50 11.49 -8.57
N LEU A 251 2.56 10.57 -8.72
CA LEU A 251 1.35 10.78 -9.51
C LEU A 251 0.51 11.91 -8.89
N ILE A 252 -0.04 12.78 -9.72
CA ILE A 252 -0.95 13.86 -9.31
C ILE A 252 -2.37 13.60 -9.81
N SER A 253 -2.52 13.12 -11.04
CA SER A 253 -3.83 12.80 -11.61
C SER A 253 -3.68 11.94 -12.86
N CYS A 254 -4.47 10.87 -12.93
CA CYS A 254 -4.88 10.21 -14.15
C CYS A 254 -6.23 10.79 -14.57
N PHE A 255 -6.37 11.08 -15.87
CA PHE A 255 -7.58 11.66 -16.42
C PHE A 255 -7.90 10.92 -17.72
N ASN A 256 -9.06 10.28 -17.78
CA ASN A 256 -9.46 9.48 -18.93
C ASN A 256 -10.54 10.19 -19.73
N THR A 257 -10.45 10.09 -21.04
CA THR A 257 -11.47 10.59 -21.96
C THR A 257 -11.82 9.48 -22.94
N LYS A 258 -12.87 9.68 -23.74
CA LYS A 258 -13.25 8.73 -24.78
C LYS A 258 -12.13 8.39 -25.79
N ASP A 259 -11.15 9.28 -25.98
CA ASP A 259 -10.11 9.12 -27.00
C ASP A 259 -8.68 9.07 -26.43
N TYR A 260 -8.48 9.46 -25.16
CA TYR A 260 -7.15 9.64 -24.57
C TYR A 260 -7.08 9.20 -23.11
N ILE A 261 -5.93 8.63 -22.76
CA ILE A 261 -5.44 8.52 -21.38
C ILE A 261 -4.48 9.68 -21.15
N ILE A 262 -4.60 10.35 -20.01
CA ILE A 262 -3.74 11.44 -19.60
C ILE A 262 -3.21 11.12 -18.20
N ARG A 263 -1.92 11.36 -18.01
CA ARG A 263 -1.24 11.24 -16.73
C ARG A 263 -0.50 12.53 -16.41
N ILE A 264 -0.65 12.97 -15.17
CA ILE A 264 0.03 14.14 -14.62
C ILE A 264 0.90 13.70 -13.47
N ASP A 265 2.19 13.99 -13.58
CA ASP A 265 3.17 13.67 -12.55
C ASP A 265 3.78 14.95 -11.97
N SER A 266 4.07 14.92 -10.68
CA SER A 266 4.99 15.87 -10.06
C SER A 266 6.42 15.45 -10.35
N LEU A 267 7.24 16.36 -10.86
CA LEU A 267 8.66 16.17 -11.10
C LEU A 267 9.49 16.77 -9.94
N ASP A 268 10.82 16.67 -10.07
CA ASP A 268 11.73 17.48 -9.26
C ASP A 268 11.43 18.97 -9.47
N SER A 269 11.63 19.80 -8.44
CA SER A 269 11.43 21.27 -8.47
C SER A 269 9.98 21.80 -8.51
N ARG A 270 8.98 21.02 -8.08
CA ARG A 270 7.54 21.41 -8.05
C ARG A 270 6.94 21.69 -9.44
N GLU A 271 7.59 21.25 -10.50
CA GLU A 271 7.05 21.30 -11.85
C GLU A 271 6.16 20.08 -12.12
N LEU A 272 5.15 20.25 -12.98
CA LEU A 272 4.31 19.15 -13.45
C LEU A 272 4.72 18.66 -14.83
N ARG A 273 4.51 17.37 -15.08
CA ARG A 273 4.60 16.72 -16.39
C ARG A 273 3.24 16.23 -16.83
N TYR A 274 2.87 16.55 -18.06
CA TYR A 274 1.76 15.96 -18.79
C TYR A 274 2.30 14.86 -19.72
N ALA A 275 1.66 13.70 -19.68
CA ALA A 275 1.81 12.65 -20.68
C ALA A 275 0.44 12.21 -21.17
N SER A 276 0.33 11.91 -22.47
CA SER A 276 -0.91 11.35 -23.01
C SER A 276 -0.70 10.29 -24.08
N TRP A 277 -1.71 9.43 -24.16
CA TRP A 277 -1.80 8.31 -25.09
C TRP A 277 -3.15 8.37 -25.76
N LYS A 278 -3.16 8.30 -27.09
CA LYS A 278 -4.39 8.11 -27.84
C LYS A 278 -4.78 6.63 -27.80
N LEU A 279 -6.03 6.36 -27.45
CA LEU A 279 -6.55 5.00 -27.43
C LEU A 279 -6.40 4.33 -28.82
N PRO A 280 -6.08 3.03 -28.88
CA PRO A 280 -6.10 2.05 -27.78
C PRO A 280 -4.77 1.88 -27.03
N LYS A 281 -3.81 2.81 -27.15
CA LYS A 281 -2.56 2.71 -26.39
C LYS A 281 -2.79 2.73 -24.88
N THR A 282 -1.88 2.12 -24.14
CA THR A 282 -1.87 2.09 -22.66
C THR A 282 -0.67 2.85 -22.11
N ILE A 283 -0.61 3.03 -20.78
CA ILE A 283 0.53 3.68 -20.10
C ILE A 283 1.86 2.94 -20.26
N ALA A 284 1.81 1.67 -20.66
CA ALA A 284 2.98 0.84 -20.98
C ALA A 284 3.57 1.17 -22.36
N ASP A 285 2.77 1.74 -23.26
CA ASP A 285 3.25 2.22 -24.56
C ASP A 285 4.01 3.54 -24.41
N LYS A 286 4.85 3.85 -25.41
CA LYS A 286 5.46 5.18 -25.49
C LYS A 286 4.37 6.27 -25.66
N PRO A 287 4.36 7.30 -24.80
CA PRO A 287 3.39 8.40 -24.89
C PRO A 287 3.45 9.11 -26.25
N ASP A 288 2.30 9.56 -26.73
CA ASP A 288 2.19 10.38 -27.95
C ASP A 288 2.71 11.80 -27.70
N ILE A 289 2.41 12.34 -26.51
CA ILE A 289 2.80 13.68 -26.11
C ILE A 289 3.38 13.63 -24.71
N ILE A 290 4.52 14.32 -24.53
CA ILE A 290 5.08 14.67 -23.22
C ILE A 290 5.30 16.19 -23.21
N ILE A 291 4.89 16.84 -22.12
CA ILE A 291 5.08 18.28 -21.85
C ILE A 291 5.53 18.44 -20.40
N THR A 292 6.63 19.14 -20.16
CA THR A 292 7.15 19.47 -18.82
C THR A 292 6.99 20.96 -18.53
N GLY A 293 7.23 21.39 -17.28
CA GLY A 293 7.07 22.79 -16.87
C GLY A 293 5.61 23.21 -16.68
N GLY A 294 4.71 22.24 -16.51
CA GLY A 294 3.31 22.50 -16.21
C GLY A 294 3.13 23.08 -14.81
N LYS A 295 1.98 23.74 -14.61
CA LYS A 295 1.66 24.41 -13.35
C LYS A 295 0.25 24.05 -12.90
N ARG A 296 0.10 23.90 -11.59
CA ARG A 296 -1.21 23.88 -10.93
C ARG A 296 -1.77 25.30 -10.92
N LYS A 297 -3.03 25.44 -11.30
CA LYS A 297 -3.79 26.68 -11.17
C LYS A 297 -4.89 26.45 -10.15
N GLU A 298 -4.63 26.95 -8.96
CA GLU A 298 -5.58 26.85 -7.86
C GLU A 298 -6.76 27.80 -8.06
N HIS A 299 -7.96 27.32 -7.74
CA HIS A 299 -9.17 28.14 -7.71
C HIS A 299 -9.64 28.30 -6.27
N TYR A 300 -9.62 29.54 -5.78
CA TYR A 300 -10.19 29.88 -4.48
C TYR A 300 -11.66 30.25 -4.67
N GLY A 301 -12.56 29.48 -4.06
CA GLY A 301 -13.98 29.82 -4.04
C GLY A 301 -14.27 30.96 -3.05
N ALA A 302 -15.29 31.76 -3.34
CA ALA A 302 -15.94 32.57 -2.30
C ALA A 302 -16.61 31.64 -1.25
N PRO A 303 -16.92 32.12 -0.03
CA PRO A 303 -17.48 31.28 1.04
C PRO A 303 -18.78 30.54 0.67
N ASP A 304 -19.50 31.03 -0.35
CA ASP A 304 -20.77 30.54 -0.87
C ASP A 304 -20.65 29.83 -2.23
N GLU A 305 -19.44 29.66 -2.77
CA GLU A 305 -19.18 28.93 -4.01
C GLU A 305 -18.61 27.54 -3.73
N LEU A 306 -19.06 26.55 -4.50
CA LEU A 306 -18.39 25.25 -4.57
C LEU A 306 -16.95 25.45 -5.01
N LYS A 307 -16.01 25.03 -4.16
CA LYS A 307 -14.58 25.05 -4.51
C LYS A 307 -14.38 24.24 -5.79
N ARG A 308 -13.85 24.88 -6.83
CA ARG A 308 -13.50 24.21 -8.07
C ARG A 308 -12.24 23.36 -7.86
N CYS A 309 -12.20 22.22 -8.51
CA CYS A 309 -10.97 21.45 -8.61
C CYS A 309 -9.89 22.29 -9.33
N ASP A 310 -8.63 22.03 -9.02
CA ASP A 310 -7.53 22.79 -9.62
C ASP A 310 -7.34 22.38 -11.08
N ASP A 311 -7.04 23.37 -11.93
CA ASP A 311 -6.65 23.08 -13.30
C ASP A 311 -5.15 22.72 -13.34
N TYR A 312 -4.77 21.83 -14.24
CA TYR A 312 -3.37 21.58 -14.57
C TYR A 312 -3.06 22.10 -15.97
N CYS A 313 -2.22 23.14 -16.05
CA CYS A 313 -1.96 23.89 -17.28
C CYS A 313 -0.57 23.59 -17.84
N PHE A 314 -0.50 23.30 -19.14
CA PHE A 314 0.72 23.02 -19.88
C PHE A 314 0.73 23.78 -21.22
N THR A 315 1.90 24.07 -21.77
CA THR A 315 2.04 24.75 -23.06
C THR A 315 3.08 24.06 -23.93
N LYS A 316 2.75 23.84 -25.21
CA LYS A 316 3.67 23.28 -26.20
C LYS A 316 3.32 23.78 -27.60
N ASP A 317 4.30 24.29 -28.34
CA ASP A 317 4.15 24.71 -29.75
C ASP A 317 2.99 25.70 -30.01
N GLY A 318 2.73 26.60 -29.04
CA GLY A 318 1.64 27.57 -29.08
C GLY A 318 0.25 27.00 -28.75
N TYR A 319 0.17 25.74 -28.34
CA TYR A 319 -1.03 25.13 -27.78
C TYR A 319 -1.01 25.17 -26.25
N GLU A 320 -2.16 25.44 -25.66
CA GLU A 320 -2.40 25.32 -24.22
C GLU A 320 -3.20 24.05 -23.97
N TYR A 321 -2.74 23.23 -23.02
CA TYR A 321 -3.40 22.00 -22.57
C TYR A 321 -3.81 22.22 -21.12
N ILE A 322 -5.10 22.11 -20.86
CA ILE A 322 -5.69 22.28 -19.53
C ILE A 322 -6.41 20.97 -19.21
N VAL A 323 -5.97 20.31 -18.15
CA VAL A 323 -6.59 19.10 -17.62
C VAL A 323 -7.37 19.48 -16.37
N ASN A 324 -8.48 18.79 -16.12
CA ASN A 324 -9.41 19.09 -15.04
C ASN A 324 -10.06 20.47 -15.17
N TYR A 325 -10.28 20.92 -16.42
CA TYR A 325 -10.96 22.20 -16.65
C TYR A 325 -12.42 22.05 -16.24
N CYS A 326 -12.79 22.65 -15.12
CA CYS A 326 -14.11 22.50 -14.54
C CYS A 326 -15.10 23.52 -15.11
N GLU A 327 -16.23 23.03 -15.65
CA GLU A 327 -17.39 23.86 -15.92
C GLU A 327 -18.52 23.52 -14.95
N THR A 328 -18.99 24.53 -14.22
CA THR A 328 -20.13 24.38 -13.30
C THR A 328 -21.42 24.70 -14.03
N LYS A 329 -22.36 23.75 -14.05
CA LYS A 329 -23.72 24.00 -14.54
C LYS A 329 -24.69 24.09 -13.36
N LEU A 330 -25.32 25.25 -13.18
CA LEU A 330 -26.43 25.41 -12.24
C LEU A 330 -27.59 24.52 -12.68
N ILE A 331 -27.96 23.54 -11.86
CA ILE A 331 -29.21 22.79 -12.04
C ILE A 331 -30.34 23.48 -11.26
N SER A 332 -31.59 23.16 -11.63
CA SER A 332 -32.81 23.88 -11.20
C SER A 332 -33.06 23.86 -9.68
N ASN A 333 -32.37 23.01 -8.93
CA ASN A 333 -32.42 22.90 -7.47
C ASN A 333 -31.30 23.69 -6.75
N GLY A 334 -30.47 24.44 -7.49
CA GLY A 334 -29.44 25.32 -6.94
C GLY A 334 -28.08 24.67 -6.70
N PHE A 335 -27.93 23.36 -6.90
CA PHE A 335 -26.63 22.69 -6.87
C PHE A 335 -25.93 22.84 -8.24
N GLY A 336 -24.61 22.92 -8.25
CA GLY A 336 -23.82 22.92 -9.48
C GLY A 336 -23.40 21.49 -9.83
N GLU A 337 -23.62 21.04 -11.07
CA GLU A 337 -22.91 19.86 -11.58
C GLU A 337 -21.50 20.29 -12.03
N HIS A 338 -20.49 19.61 -11.51
CA HIS A 338 -19.10 19.73 -11.95
C HIS A 338 -18.88 18.80 -13.14
N HIS A 339 -18.41 19.37 -14.25
CA HIS A 339 -17.99 18.62 -15.42
C HIS A 339 -16.55 18.98 -15.71
N ASP A 340 -15.67 17.99 -15.58
CA ASP A 340 -14.24 18.17 -15.78
C ASP A 340 -13.86 17.75 -17.20
N PHE A 341 -13.00 18.56 -17.83
CA PHE A 341 -12.63 18.39 -19.23
C PHE A 341 -11.12 18.39 -19.43
N LEU A 342 -10.66 17.59 -20.40
CA LEU A 342 -9.46 17.91 -21.16
C LEU A 342 -9.79 19.00 -22.18
N LEU A 343 -9.11 20.13 -22.09
CA LEU A 343 -9.26 21.27 -22.98
C LEU A 343 -7.92 21.60 -23.65
N VAL A 344 -7.90 21.64 -24.99
CA VAL A 344 -6.73 22.07 -25.76
C VAL A 344 -7.09 23.28 -26.60
N LYS A 345 -6.30 24.34 -26.50
CA LYS A 345 -6.51 25.62 -27.19
C LYS A 345 -5.29 26.02 -28.01
N LYS A 346 -5.52 26.90 -29.00
CA LYS A 346 -4.47 27.64 -29.71
C LYS A 346 -4.91 29.09 -29.84
N GLY A 347 -4.32 29.97 -29.03
CA GLY A 347 -4.91 31.30 -28.76
C GLY A 347 -6.32 31.15 -28.20
N ASP A 348 -7.27 31.95 -28.70
CA ASP A 348 -8.66 31.91 -28.23
C ASP A 348 -9.49 30.75 -28.79
N LYS A 349 -8.92 29.97 -29.72
CA LYS A 349 -9.65 28.87 -30.37
C LYS A 349 -9.51 27.57 -29.58
N ILE A 350 -10.65 26.99 -29.19
CA ILE A 350 -10.74 25.62 -28.69
C ILE A 350 -10.52 24.65 -29.84
N ILE A 351 -9.52 23.78 -29.70
CA ILE A 351 -9.15 22.74 -30.65
C ILE A 351 -9.73 21.38 -30.22
N LEU A 352 -9.73 21.12 -28.92
CA LEU A 352 -10.24 19.90 -28.33
C LEU A 352 -10.93 20.24 -27.01
N LYS A 353 -12.10 19.65 -26.76
CA LYS A 353 -12.74 19.61 -25.45
C LYS A 353 -13.38 18.24 -25.28
N GLN A 354 -12.92 17.46 -24.30
CA GLN A 354 -13.45 16.12 -24.02
C GLN A 354 -13.71 15.95 -22.53
N PRO A 355 -14.89 15.44 -22.14
CA PRO A 355 -15.19 15.21 -20.73
C PRO A 355 -14.35 14.06 -20.18
N GLU A 356 -14.12 14.08 -18.87
CA GLU A 356 -13.70 12.91 -18.13
C GLU A 356 -14.74 11.79 -18.26
N ILE A 357 -14.29 10.53 -18.25
CA ILE A 357 -15.16 9.34 -18.30
C ILE A 357 -15.00 8.45 -17.08
#